data_AF-A0A317KKN3-F1
#
_entry.id   AF-A0A317KKN3-F1
#
_cell.length_a   1.000
_cell.length_b   1.000
_cell.length_c   1.000
_cell.angle_alpha   90.00
_cell.angle_beta   90.00
_cell.angle_gamma   90.00
#
_symmetry.space_group_name_H-M   'P 1'
#
loop_
_entity.id
_entity.type
_entity.pdbx_description
1 polymer ?
#
loop_
_entity_poly.entity_id
_entity_poly.type
_entity_poly.pdbx_seq_one_letter_code
_entity_poly.pdbx_strand_id
1 'polypeptide(L)'
;MQIIEHSIIGTRSAVLRLRRPGSQLEFVLFPMLHVASPEFYAAVTQRLRRCDLLVVEGVRGRSVLAWAVTLTYRVMPANKRSGLVVDNIAYRSLGVEVINPDVTTAEFAQGWRAMPLRYRLQLWCLLPIVAVAQFFGGTRRLLSPEVELNDLPSARDELYSDSDFADHFERTFGGDRDERLLVALAELVRTRSSERIDVAVVYGAGHVPAIVRGLVDRHGYRPRTAEWLTVLDA
;
A
#
# COMPACT_ATOMS: atom_id res chain seq x y z
N MET A 1 9.35 -10.63 9.05
CA MET A 1 9.59 -10.36 7.63
C MET A 1 9.60 -8.86 7.37
N GLN A 2 10.69 -8.35 6.79
CA GLN A 2 10.82 -6.94 6.44
C GLN A 2 10.15 -6.65 5.10
N ILE A 3 9.34 -5.59 5.05
CA ILE A 3 8.53 -5.18 3.89
C ILE A 3 9.12 -3.94 3.25
N ILE A 4 9.37 -2.91 4.06
CA ILE A 4 10.12 -1.72 3.69
C ILE A 4 11.37 -1.66 4.55
N GLU A 5 12.51 -1.40 3.91
CA GLU A 5 13.82 -1.34 4.54
C GLU A 5 14.45 0.02 4.31
N HIS A 6 15.11 0.54 5.35
CA HIS A 6 16.03 1.65 5.25
C HIS A 6 17.45 1.13 5.52
N SER A 7 18.42 1.61 4.74
CA SER A 7 19.83 1.24 4.90
C SER A 7 20.75 2.33 4.35
N ILE A 8 22.06 2.11 4.43
CA ILE A 8 23.08 3.04 3.89
C ILE A 8 22.96 3.28 2.37
N ILE A 9 22.30 2.38 1.64
CA ILE A 9 22.07 2.52 0.19
C ILE A 9 20.71 3.16 -0.13
N GLY A 10 19.94 3.55 0.90
CA GLY A 10 18.65 4.20 0.76
C GLY A 10 17.48 3.32 1.20
N THR A 11 16.30 3.62 0.64
CA THR A 11 15.03 2.96 0.97
C THR A 11 14.69 1.91 -0.06
N ARG A 12 14.26 0.73 0.38
CA ARG A 12 13.91 -0.39 -0.50
C ARG A 12 12.55 -0.99 -0.12
N SER A 13 11.85 -1.49 -1.12
CA SER A 13 10.59 -2.23 -0.97
C SER A 13 10.77 -3.68 -1.43
N ALA A 14 10.31 -4.64 -0.62
CA ALA A 14 10.41 -6.05 -0.91
C ALA A 14 9.24 -6.52 -1.78
N VAL A 15 9.51 -6.92 -3.03
CA VAL A 15 8.55 -7.66 -3.85
C VAL A 15 8.52 -9.11 -3.37
N LEU A 16 7.42 -9.48 -2.71
CA LEU A 16 7.29 -10.76 -2.02
C LEU A 16 6.58 -11.77 -2.90
N ARG A 17 7.14 -12.97 -3.06
CA ARG A 17 6.49 -14.07 -3.75
C ARG A 17 5.97 -15.10 -2.75
N LEU A 18 4.67 -15.35 -2.76
CA LEU A 18 4.02 -16.31 -1.89
C LEU A 18 3.52 -17.51 -2.70
N ARG A 19 3.77 -18.70 -2.15
CA ARG A 19 3.39 -19.99 -2.75
C ARG A 19 2.78 -20.90 -1.71
N ARG A 20 1.87 -21.78 -2.13
CA ARG A 20 1.38 -22.89 -1.31
C ARG A 20 1.58 -24.23 -2.03
N PRO A 21 1.84 -25.33 -1.30
CA PRO A 21 1.78 -26.67 -1.88
C PRO A 21 0.38 -26.95 -2.47
N GLY A 22 0.33 -27.62 -3.62
CA GLY A 22 -0.94 -27.98 -4.28
C GLY A 22 -1.65 -26.84 -5.02
N SER A 23 -1.03 -25.66 -5.16
CA SER A 23 -1.49 -24.58 -6.04
C SER A 23 -0.45 -24.31 -7.12
N GLN A 24 -0.90 -24.00 -8.33
CA GLN A 24 -0.05 -23.43 -9.38
C GLN A 24 -0.15 -21.90 -9.46
N LEU A 25 -1.15 -21.32 -8.79
CA LEU A 25 -1.29 -19.88 -8.61
C LEU A 25 -0.25 -19.38 -7.62
N GLU A 26 0.48 -18.33 -7.99
CA GLU A 26 1.41 -17.62 -7.13
C GLU A 26 0.94 -16.18 -6.89
N PHE A 27 1.13 -15.67 -5.68
CA PHE A 27 0.91 -14.26 -5.38
C PHE A 27 2.25 -13.52 -5.35
N VAL A 28 2.31 -12.40 -6.06
CA VAL A 28 3.46 -11.48 -6.07
C VAL A 28 3.02 -10.15 -5.48
N LEU A 29 3.42 -9.87 -4.24
CA LEU A 29 3.06 -8.63 -3.55
C LEU A 29 4.04 -7.53 -3.92
N PHE A 30 3.52 -6.36 -4.29
CA PHE A 30 4.26 -5.14 -4.54
C PHE A 30 3.87 -4.11 -3.47
N PRO A 31 4.65 -3.98 -2.37
CA PRO A 31 4.43 -2.94 -1.37
C PRO A 31 4.74 -1.58 -1.97
N MET A 32 3.71 -0.79 -2.23
CA MET A 32 3.84 0.51 -2.87
C MET A 32 4.03 1.61 -1.83
N LEU A 33 4.93 2.55 -2.11
CA LEU A 33 4.88 3.88 -1.51
C LEU A 33 4.20 4.83 -2.50
N HIS A 34 3.35 5.73 -1.99
CA HIS A 34 2.66 6.72 -2.82
C HIS A 34 3.61 7.73 -3.47
N VAL A 35 4.82 7.86 -2.92
CA VAL A 35 5.87 8.72 -3.45
C VAL A 35 7.20 7.95 -3.42
N ALA A 36 7.89 7.93 -4.56
CA ALA A 36 9.17 7.25 -4.75
C ALA A 36 9.94 7.88 -5.92
N SER A 37 11.13 7.36 -6.23
CA SER A 37 11.85 7.72 -7.45
C SER A 37 11.10 7.25 -8.71
N PRO A 38 11.27 7.92 -9.86
CA PRO A 38 10.74 7.45 -11.14
C PRO A 38 11.16 6.02 -11.50
N GLU A 39 12.41 5.66 -11.17
CA GLU A 39 13.02 4.37 -11.45
C GLU A 39 12.31 3.24 -10.71
N PHE A 40 11.87 3.49 -9.47
CA PHE A 40 11.06 2.55 -8.70
C PHE A 40 9.78 2.18 -9.46
N TYR A 41 8.99 3.18 -9.89
CA TYR A 41 7.74 2.93 -10.60
C TYR A 41 7.96 2.30 -11.98
N ALA A 42 9.06 2.64 -12.66
CA ALA A 42 9.45 1.97 -13.90
C ALA A 42 9.76 0.48 -13.68
N ALA A 43 10.52 0.15 -12.63
CA ALA A 43 10.86 -1.22 -12.26
C ALA A 43 9.65 -2.05 -11.82
N VAL A 44 8.71 -1.45 -11.08
CA VAL A 44 7.41 -2.05 -10.75
C VAL A 44 6.63 -2.31 -12.03
N THR A 45 6.44 -1.29 -12.87
CA THR A 45 5.68 -1.38 -14.12
C THR A 45 6.21 -2.49 -15.03
N GLN A 46 7.54 -2.63 -15.16
CA GLN A 46 8.15 -3.68 -15.95
C GLN A 46 7.80 -5.09 -15.42
N ARG A 47 7.75 -5.27 -14.10
CA ARG A 47 7.39 -6.54 -13.47
C ARG A 47 5.90 -6.84 -13.60
N LEU A 48 5.04 -5.84 -13.40
CA LEU A 48 3.58 -6.01 -13.53
C LEU A 48 3.17 -6.49 -14.93
N ARG A 49 3.86 -6.06 -15.98
CA ARG A 49 3.61 -6.53 -17.36
C ARG A 49 3.90 -8.02 -17.58
N ARG A 50 4.62 -8.67 -16.66
CA ARG A 50 4.95 -10.10 -16.73
C ARG A 50 3.98 -10.96 -15.92
N CYS A 51 3.07 -10.35 -15.18
CA CYS A 51 2.04 -11.05 -14.42
C CYS A 51 0.78 -11.24 -15.27
N ASP A 52 -0.04 -12.21 -14.89
CA ASP A 52 -1.25 -12.57 -15.64
C ASP A 52 -2.48 -11.80 -15.15
N LEU A 53 -2.48 -11.41 -13.87
CA LEU A 53 -3.57 -10.69 -13.23
C LEU A 53 -3.03 -9.69 -12.21
N LEU A 54 -3.60 -8.48 -12.18
CA LEU A 54 -3.29 -7.43 -11.21
C LEU A 54 -4.48 -7.22 -10.27
N VAL A 55 -4.23 -7.28 -8.96
CA VAL A 55 -5.15 -6.84 -7.91
C VAL A 55 -4.59 -5.53 -7.36
N VAL A 56 -5.23 -4.42 -7.71
CA VAL A 56 -4.68 -3.07 -7.46
C VAL A 56 -5.51 -2.28 -6.46
N GLU A 57 -4.83 -1.54 -5.60
CA GLU A 57 -5.43 -0.52 -4.73
C GLU A 57 -5.94 0.68 -5.56
N GLY A 58 -7.01 1.32 -5.10
CA GLY A 58 -7.45 2.61 -5.63
C GLY A 58 -8.94 2.84 -5.42
N VAL A 59 -9.29 3.97 -4.80
CA VAL A 59 -10.67 4.39 -4.63
C VAL A 59 -11.27 4.75 -5.99
N ARG A 60 -12.40 4.12 -6.36
CA ARG A 60 -13.08 4.40 -7.63
C ARG A 60 -13.84 5.72 -7.59
N GLY A 61 -13.37 6.72 -8.34
CA GLY A 61 -14.07 7.99 -8.60
C GLY A 61 -13.26 9.23 -8.18
N ARG A 62 -13.83 10.42 -8.40
CA ARG A 62 -13.24 11.70 -7.93
C ARG A 62 -13.81 12.04 -6.56
N SER A 63 -12.96 12.21 -5.55
CA SER A 63 -13.36 12.64 -4.20
C SER A 63 -12.46 13.76 -3.71
N VAL A 64 -13.07 14.87 -3.28
CA VAL A 64 -12.37 16.01 -2.66
C VAL A 64 -11.75 15.59 -1.33
N LEU A 65 -12.41 14.70 -0.59
CA LEU A 65 -11.89 14.16 0.67
C LEU A 65 -10.67 13.29 0.44
N ALA A 66 -10.74 12.36 -0.52
CA ALA A 66 -9.59 11.54 -0.90
C ALA A 66 -8.44 12.45 -1.37
N TRP A 67 -8.74 13.43 -2.24
CA TRP A 67 -7.75 14.39 -2.69
C TRP A 67 -7.07 15.14 -1.53
N ALA A 68 -7.83 15.67 -0.58
CA ALA A 68 -7.30 16.39 0.57
C ALA A 68 -6.38 15.51 1.44
N VAL A 69 -6.76 14.25 1.66
CA VAL A 69 -5.93 13.29 2.41
C VAL A 69 -4.64 12.96 1.65
N THR A 70 -4.74 12.73 0.34
CA THR A 70 -3.56 12.47 -0.51
C THR A 70 -2.62 13.66 -0.64
N LEU A 71 -3.09 14.89 -0.35
CA LEU A 71 -2.26 16.10 -0.43
C LEU A 71 -1.02 16.00 0.46
N THR A 72 -1.13 15.32 1.60
CA THR A 72 -0.03 15.13 2.57
C THR A 72 1.24 14.56 1.95
N TYR A 73 1.14 13.68 0.97
CA TYR A 73 2.30 13.12 0.27
C TYR A 73 2.53 13.80 -1.10
N ARG A 74 1.50 14.30 -1.77
CA ARG A 74 1.63 14.94 -3.10
C ARG A 74 2.44 16.23 -3.09
N VAL A 75 2.61 16.86 -1.93
CA VAL A 75 3.50 18.01 -1.74
C VAL A 75 4.98 17.64 -1.80
N MET A 76 5.37 16.37 -1.57
CA MET A 76 6.77 15.97 -1.59
C MET A 76 7.40 16.15 -2.99
N PRO A 77 6.78 15.68 -4.10
CA PRO A 77 7.27 15.95 -5.46
C PRO A 77 7.26 17.42 -5.89
N ALA A 78 6.45 18.27 -5.24
CA ALA A 78 6.42 19.70 -5.56
C ALA A 78 7.77 20.38 -5.25
N ASN A 79 8.52 19.83 -4.29
CA ASN A 79 9.93 20.17 -4.13
C ASN A 79 10.75 19.46 -5.21
N LYS A 80 11.08 20.19 -6.30
CA LYS A 80 11.88 19.64 -7.42
C LYS A 80 13.23 19.07 -7.01
N ARG A 81 13.78 19.48 -5.86
CA ARG A 81 15.05 18.94 -5.33
C ARG A 81 14.90 17.54 -4.75
N SER A 82 13.67 17.07 -4.54
CA SER A 82 13.43 15.74 -3.98
C SER A 82 13.71 14.60 -4.97
N GLY A 83 13.60 14.86 -6.29
CA GLY A 83 13.68 13.81 -7.31
C GLY A 83 12.51 12.80 -7.27
N LEU A 84 11.50 13.07 -6.45
CA LEU A 84 10.38 12.16 -6.21
C LEU A 84 9.22 12.41 -7.16
N VAL A 85 8.45 11.36 -7.43
CA VAL A 85 7.19 11.42 -8.15
C VAL A 85 6.10 10.69 -7.38
N VAL A 86 4.85 11.07 -7.62
CA VAL A 86 3.68 10.32 -7.13
C VAL A 86 3.50 9.09 -8.01
N ASP A 87 3.01 8.00 -7.43
CA ASP A 87 2.56 6.83 -8.19
C ASP A 87 1.66 7.25 -9.38
N ASN A 88 2.15 6.95 -10.57
CA ASN A 88 1.56 7.32 -11.85
C ASN A 88 1.34 6.10 -12.76
N ILE A 89 1.37 4.88 -12.22
CA ILE A 89 1.25 3.67 -13.01
C ILE A 89 -0.18 3.55 -13.57
N ALA A 90 -0.29 3.57 -14.90
CA ALA A 90 -1.55 3.36 -15.59
C ALA A 90 -1.87 1.86 -15.72
N TYR A 91 -2.32 1.23 -14.63
CA TYR A 91 -2.55 -0.22 -14.57
C TYR A 91 -3.41 -0.77 -15.72
N ARG A 92 -4.47 -0.04 -16.12
CA ARG A 92 -5.39 -0.44 -17.20
C ARG A 92 -4.75 -0.46 -18.58
N SER A 93 -3.67 0.30 -18.80
CA SER A 93 -2.95 0.32 -20.08
C SER A 93 -1.79 -0.67 -20.12
N LEU A 94 -1.62 -1.52 -19.10
CA LEU A 94 -0.54 -2.53 -19.08
C LEU A 94 -0.87 -3.77 -19.91
N GLY A 95 -2.11 -3.94 -20.37
CA GLY A 95 -2.55 -5.11 -21.15
C GLY A 95 -2.75 -6.37 -20.31
N VAL A 96 -2.81 -6.24 -18.98
CA VAL A 96 -3.01 -7.34 -18.03
C VAL A 96 -4.42 -7.23 -17.42
N GLU A 97 -5.04 -8.36 -17.05
CA GLU A 97 -6.33 -8.35 -16.35
C GLU A 97 -6.21 -7.56 -15.03
N VAL A 98 -7.14 -6.63 -14.77
CA VAL A 98 -7.10 -5.79 -13.55
C VAL A 98 -8.37 -5.95 -12.72
N ILE A 99 -8.19 -6.43 -11.49
CA ILE A 99 -9.18 -6.43 -10.43
C ILE A 99 -8.86 -5.29 -9.46
N ASN A 100 -9.87 -4.53 -9.07
CA ASN A 100 -9.74 -3.47 -8.07
C ASN A 100 -10.85 -3.68 -7.03
N PRO A 101 -10.57 -4.38 -5.92
CA PRO A 101 -11.57 -4.75 -4.91
C PRO A 101 -11.82 -3.63 -3.88
N ASP A 102 -11.18 -2.50 -4.05
CA ASP A 102 -11.21 -1.37 -3.13
C ASP A 102 -12.57 -0.62 -3.12
N VAL A 103 -12.72 0.26 -2.14
CA VAL A 103 -13.95 1.03 -1.91
C VAL A 103 -14.24 2.03 -3.03
N THR A 104 -15.51 2.27 -3.27
CA THR A 104 -15.99 3.38 -4.08
C THR A 104 -15.86 4.71 -3.32
N THR A 105 -15.88 5.82 -4.05
CA THR A 105 -15.93 7.16 -3.44
C THR A 105 -17.12 7.36 -2.51
N ALA A 106 -18.28 6.73 -2.78
CA ALA A 106 -19.46 6.82 -1.95
C ALA A 106 -19.27 6.10 -0.61
N GLU A 107 -18.70 4.89 -0.63
CA GLU A 107 -18.39 4.10 0.57
C GLU A 107 -17.31 4.79 1.41
N PHE A 108 -16.27 5.33 0.77
CA PHE A 108 -15.26 6.14 1.46
C PHE A 108 -15.87 7.36 2.16
N ALA A 109 -16.79 8.07 1.49
CA ALA A 109 -17.49 9.19 2.08
C ALA A 109 -18.43 8.77 3.22
N GLN A 110 -18.97 7.55 3.20
CA GLN A 110 -19.75 6.99 4.29
C GLN A 110 -18.87 6.71 5.51
N GLY A 111 -17.72 6.05 5.32
CA GLY A 111 -16.73 5.82 6.39
C GLY A 111 -16.28 7.14 7.02
N TRP A 112 -15.97 8.14 6.19
CA TRP A 112 -15.65 9.49 6.68
C TRP A 112 -16.76 10.09 7.54
N ARG A 113 -18.03 9.97 7.12
CA ARG A 113 -19.17 10.49 7.90
C ARG A 113 -19.40 9.74 9.21
N ALA A 114 -19.06 8.45 9.27
CA ALA A 114 -19.14 7.65 10.48
C ALA A 114 -18.08 8.07 11.52
N MET A 115 -17.00 8.73 11.10
CA MET A 115 -15.99 9.25 12.02
C MET A 115 -16.55 10.37 12.91
N PRO A 116 -16.35 10.30 14.25
CA PRO A 116 -16.74 11.36 15.17
C PRO A 116 -16.26 12.74 14.73
N LEU A 117 -17.12 13.77 14.87
CA LEU A 117 -16.83 15.12 14.39
C LEU A 117 -15.53 15.68 14.97
N ARG A 118 -15.23 15.39 16.25
CA ARG A 118 -13.98 15.80 16.92
C ARG A 118 -12.74 15.35 16.15
N TYR A 119 -12.72 14.11 15.66
CA TYR A 119 -11.58 13.55 14.96
C TYR A 119 -11.49 14.03 13.52
N ARG A 120 -12.63 14.27 12.87
CA ARG A 120 -12.65 14.95 11.57
C ARG A 120 -12.06 16.35 11.65
N LEU A 121 -12.44 17.14 12.66
CA LEU A 121 -11.88 18.47 12.89
C LEU A 121 -10.39 18.39 13.21
N GLN A 122 -9.98 17.45 14.07
CA GLN A 122 -8.57 17.20 14.37
C GLN A 122 -7.76 16.88 13.11
N LEU A 123 -8.26 16.01 12.23
CA LEU A 123 -7.61 15.68 10.96
C LEU A 123 -7.48 16.90 10.04
N TRP A 124 -8.53 17.72 9.93
CA TRP A 124 -8.48 18.96 9.16
C TRP A 124 -7.45 19.96 9.68
N CYS A 125 -7.27 20.05 11.00
CA CYS A 125 -6.23 20.88 11.62
C CYS A 125 -4.81 20.33 11.39
N LEU A 126 -4.64 19.00 11.46
CA LEU A 126 -3.33 18.37 11.31
C LEU A 126 -2.87 18.27 9.84
N LEU A 127 -3.80 18.14 8.90
CA LEU A 127 -3.53 18.02 7.47
C LEU A 127 -2.52 19.05 6.91
N PRO A 128 -2.72 20.38 7.09
CA PRO A 128 -1.78 21.37 6.58
C PRO A 128 -0.42 21.30 7.28
N ILE A 129 -0.38 20.98 8.58
CA ILE A 129 0.87 20.83 9.35
C ILE A 129 1.68 19.67 8.78
N VAL A 130 1.03 18.51 8.58
CA VAL A 130 1.65 17.33 7.98
C VAL A 130 2.12 17.63 6.56
N ALA A 131 1.32 18.31 5.74
CA ALA A 131 1.72 18.66 4.38
C ALA A 131 2.97 19.57 4.35
N VAL A 132 3.02 20.60 5.21
CA VAL A 132 4.22 21.46 5.32
C VAL A 132 5.43 20.65 5.78
N ALA A 133 5.28 19.81 6.80
CA ALA A 133 6.36 18.94 7.28
C ALA A 133 6.87 18.00 6.18
N GLN A 134 5.97 17.40 5.39
CA GLN A 134 6.32 16.52 4.28
C GLN A 134 6.98 17.27 3.12
N PHE A 135 6.57 18.51 2.83
CA PHE A 135 7.20 19.33 1.80
C PHE A 135 8.68 19.61 2.09
N PHE A 136 9.03 19.91 3.35
CA PHE A 136 10.40 20.23 3.74
C PHE A 136 11.24 19.02 4.18
N GLY A 137 10.61 18.01 4.78
CA GLY A 137 11.28 16.87 5.42
C GLY A 137 10.96 15.50 4.84
N GLY A 138 10.02 15.39 3.89
CA GLY A 138 9.52 14.11 3.40
C GLY A 138 10.60 13.22 2.78
N THR A 139 11.51 13.79 1.98
CA THR A 139 12.64 13.04 1.41
C THR A 139 13.58 12.51 2.49
N ARG A 140 13.90 13.33 3.51
CA ARG A 140 14.74 12.89 4.63
C ARG A 140 14.05 11.80 5.44
N ARG A 141 12.73 11.87 5.58
CA ARG A 141 11.94 10.86 6.26
C ARG A 141 11.93 9.53 5.50
N LEU A 142 11.81 9.57 4.17
CA LEU A 142 12.00 8.36 3.35
C LEU A 142 13.40 7.79 3.59
N LEU A 143 14.44 8.63 3.62
CA LEU A 143 15.81 8.21 3.96
C LEU A 143 16.07 8.08 5.48
N SER A 144 15.08 7.64 6.25
CA SER A 144 15.25 7.42 7.68
C SER A 144 14.63 6.08 8.12
N PRO A 145 15.06 5.52 9.27
CA PRO A 145 14.47 4.30 9.82
C PRO A 145 12.96 4.40 10.09
N GLU A 146 12.39 5.61 10.15
CA GLU A 146 10.94 5.80 10.34
C GLU A 146 10.08 5.28 9.18
N VAL A 147 10.68 5.03 8.01
CA VAL A 147 9.97 4.44 6.85
C VAL A 147 9.91 2.92 6.92
N GLU A 148 10.70 2.29 7.79
CA GLU A 148 10.78 0.85 7.87
C GLU A 148 9.43 0.25 8.26
N LEU A 149 9.09 -0.85 7.59
CA LEU A 149 7.87 -1.58 7.84
C LEU A 149 8.19 -3.06 7.91
N ASN A 150 7.70 -3.68 8.98
CA ASN A 150 7.80 -5.11 9.21
C ASN A 150 6.40 -5.72 9.31
N ASP A 151 6.33 -7.05 9.18
CA ASP A 151 5.11 -7.82 9.41
C ASP A 151 4.67 -7.89 10.88
N LEU A 152 5.54 -7.51 11.81
CA LEU A 152 5.25 -7.39 13.24
C LEU A 152 4.99 -5.92 13.60
N PRO A 153 4.11 -5.65 14.59
CA PRO A 153 3.91 -4.29 15.10
C PRO A 153 5.22 -3.69 15.60
N SER A 154 5.45 -2.41 15.32
CA SER A 154 6.49 -1.65 15.99
C SER A 154 6.06 -1.25 17.40
N ALA A 155 7.02 -0.88 18.25
CA ALA A 155 6.72 -0.32 19.57
C ALA A 155 5.80 0.93 19.50
N ARG A 156 5.85 1.67 18.39
CA ARG A 156 4.97 2.82 18.15
C ARG A 156 3.55 2.35 17.84
N ASP A 157 3.39 1.30 17.05
CA ASP A 157 2.08 0.73 16.72
C ASP A 157 1.40 0.19 17.98
N GLU A 158 2.16 -0.50 18.83
CA GLU A 158 1.68 -0.98 20.14
C GLU A 158 1.30 0.18 21.06
N LEU A 159 2.08 1.26 21.10
CA LEU A 159 1.76 2.43 21.93
C LEU A 159 0.42 3.09 21.57
N TYR A 160 0.03 3.04 20.29
CA TYR A 160 -1.20 3.66 19.80
C TYR A 160 -2.34 2.68 19.56
N SER A 161 -2.14 1.37 19.79
CA SER A 161 -3.15 0.32 19.51
C SER A 161 -4.45 0.53 20.27
N ASP A 162 -4.37 1.12 21.46
CA ASP A 162 -5.51 1.32 22.35
C ASP A 162 -6.14 2.72 22.21
N SER A 163 -5.65 3.53 21.26
CA SER A 163 -6.16 4.89 21.09
C SER A 163 -7.44 4.91 20.24
N ASP A 164 -8.53 5.46 20.80
CA ASP A 164 -9.82 5.61 20.12
C ASP A 164 -9.69 6.35 18.77
N PHE A 165 -8.74 7.29 18.67
CA PHE A 165 -8.42 7.96 17.41
C PHE A 165 -7.80 7.01 16.38
N ALA A 166 -6.81 6.20 16.75
CA ALA A 166 -6.18 5.25 15.81
C ALA A 166 -7.20 4.21 15.33
N ASP A 167 -8.06 3.71 16.22
CA ASP A 167 -9.16 2.81 15.89
C ASP A 167 -10.10 3.40 14.82
N HIS A 168 -10.55 4.63 15.03
CA HIS A 168 -11.42 5.31 14.08
C HIS A 168 -10.69 5.65 12.77
N PHE A 169 -9.41 6.00 12.84
CA PHE A 169 -8.57 6.26 11.67
C PHE A 169 -8.41 4.99 10.83
N GLU A 170 -8.03 3.88 11.46
CA GLU A 170 -7.84 2.58 10.82
C GLU A 170 -9.12 2.09 10.17
N ARG A 171 -10.27 2.12 10.86
CA ARG A 171 -11.56 1.75 10.26
C ARG A 171 -11.92 2.62 9.05
N THR A 172 -11.58 3.90 9.07
CA THR A 172 -11.94 4.84 8.00
C THR A 172 -11.03 4.70 6.77
N PHE A 173 -9.74 4.42 6.97
CA PHE A 173 -8.73 4.46 5.91
C PHE A 173 -8.16 3.09 5.52
N GLY A 174 -8.22 2.09 6.40
CA GLY A 174 -7.58 0.78 6.24
C GLY A 174 -8.51 -0.44 6.36
N GLY A 175 -9.20 -0.60 7.50
CA GLY A 175 -9.83 -1.86 7.92
C GLY A 175 -10.76 -2.52 6.90
N ASP A 176 -11.75 -1.79 6.36
CA ASP A 176 -12.69 -2.35 5.38
C ASP A 176 -12.02 -2.70 4.04
N ARG A 177 -10.89 -2.06 3.73
CA ARG A 177 -10.17 -2.24 2.44
C ARG A 177 -9.38 -3.54 2.44
N ASP A 178 -8.74 -3.87 3.56
CA ASP A 178 -8.02 -5.12 3.74
C ASP A 178 -8.96 -6.32 3.68
N GLU A 179 -10.13 -6.24 4.32
CA GLU A 179 -11.11 -7.32 4.27
C GLU A 179 -11.62 -7.57 2.85
N ARG A 180 -11.95 -6.52 2.10
CA ARG A 180 -12.38 -6.63 0.70
C ARG A 180 -11.30 -7.22 -0.19
N LEU A 181 -10.05 -6.80 0.01
CA LEU A 181 -8.93 -7.39 -0.69
C LEU A 181 -8.81 -8.88 -0.37
N LEU A 182 -8.85 -9.26 0.91
CA LEU A 182 -8.77 -10.67 1.32
C LEU A 182 -9.91 -11.52 0.75
N VAL A 183 -11.13 -10.97 0.65
CA VAL A 183 -12.25 -11.64 -0.03
C VAL A 183 -11.96 -11.85 -1.52
N ALA A 184 -11.44 -10.84 -2.21
CA ALA A 184 -11.07 -10.98 -3.63
C ALA A 184 -9.93 -12.00 -3.84
N LEU A 185 -8.93 -12.01 -2.97
CA LEU A 185 -7.85 -13.00 -3.02
C LEU A 185 -8.38 -14.41 -2.72
N ALA A 186 -9.28 -14.56 -1.75
CA ALA A 186 -9.92 -15.84 -1.44
C ALA A 186 -10.70 -16.39 -2.65
N GLU A 187 -11.40 -15.52 -3.38
CA GLU A 187 -12.12 -15.89 -4.59
C GLU A 187 -11.18 -16.35 -5.71
N LEU A 188 -10.03 -15.69 -5.90
CA LEU A 188 -9.00 -16.13 -6.85
C LEU A 188 -8.41 -17.49 -6.45
N VAL A 189 -8.14 -17.70 -5.16
CA VAL A 189 -7.68 -19.00 -4.65
C VAL A 189 -8.71 -20.09 -4.92
N ARG A 190 -10.00 -19.80 -4.72
CA ARG A 190 -11.09 -20.76 -4.93
C ARG A 190 -11.27 -21.13 -6.40
N THR A 191 -11.15 -20.15 -7.29
CA THR A 191 -11.51 -20.31 -8.72
C THR A 191 -10.32 -20.66 -9.62
N ARG A 192 -9.12 -20.15 -9.31
CA ARG A 192 -7.95 -20.24 -10.20
C ARG A 192 -6.73 -20.94 -9.60
N SER A 193 -6.84 -21.62 -8.45
CA SER A 193 -5.66 -22.25 -7.81
C SER A 193 -4.97 -23.35 -8.63
N SER A 194 -5.67 -24.00 -9.55
CA SER A 194 -5.08 -24.97 -10.48
C SER A 194 -4.39 -24.33 -11.68
N GLU A 195 -4.64 -23.04 -11.94
CA GLU A 195 -4.05 -22.32 -13.08
C GLU A 195 -2.64 -21.88 -12.73
N ARG A 196 -1.74 -21.96 -13.72
CA ARG A 196 -0.37 -21.49 -13.59
C ARG A 196 -0.31 -19.99 -13.91
N ILE A 197 -0.72 -19.18 -12.94
CA ILE A 197 -0.78 -17.73 -13.07
C ILE A 197 -0.04 -17.03 -11.94
N ASP A 198 0.59 -15.91 -12.29
CA ASP A 198 1.15 -14.94 -11.36
C ASP A 198 0.15 -13.81 -11.11
N VAL A 199 -0.39 -13.76 -9.89
CA VAL A 199 -1.28 -12.69 -9.44
C VAL A 199 -0.46 -11.61 -8.72
N ALA A 200 -0.31 -10.45 -9.34
CA ALA A 200 0.31 -9.30 -8.71
C ALA A 200 -0.68 -8.60 -7.78
N VAL A 201 -0.32 -8.40 -6.51
CA VAL A 201 -1.09 -7.60 -5.57
C VAL A 201 -0.34 -6.29 -5.34
N VAL A 202 -0.88 -5.19 -5.86
CA VAL A 202 -0.24 -3.87 -5.87
C VAL A 202 -0.98 -2.96 -4.91
N TYR A 203 -0.46 -2.85 -3.69
CA TYR A 203 -1.10 -2.17 -2.57
C TYR A 203 -0.08 -1.37 -1.77
N GLY A 204 -0.53 -0.31 -1.12
CA GLY A 204 0.23 0.49 -0.20
C GLY A 204 0.90 -0.39 0.85
N ALA A 205 2.18 -0.13 1.13
CA ALA A 205 2.99 -1.00 1.97
C ALA A 205 2.35 -1.32 3.33
N GLY A 206 1.62 -0.36 3.92
CA GLY A 206 0.91 -0.53 5.19
C GLY A 206 -0.14 -1.65 5.21
N HIS A 207 -0.68 -2.04 4.05
CA HIS A 207 -1.66 -3.13 3.93
C HIS A 207 -1.00 -4.52 3.85
N VAL A 208 0.29 -4.58 3.49
CA VAL A 208 1.00 -5.83 3.22
C VAL A 208 1.06 -6.78 4.43
N PRO A 209 1.26 -6.33 5.68
CA PRO A 209 1.17 -7.21 6.85
C PRO A 209 -0.17 -7.97 6.92
N ALA A 210 -1.30 -7.29 6.72
CA ALA A 210 -2.63 -7.90 6.76
C ALA A 210 -2.84 -8.88 5.58
N ILE A 211 -2.38 -8.52 4.38
CA ILE A 211 -2.43 -9.37 3.18
C ILE A 211 -1.65 -10.67 3.41
N VAL A 212 -0.41 -10.55 3.90
CA VAL A 212 0.46 -11.70 4.15
C VAL A 212 -0.15 -12.61 5.22
N ARG A 213 -0.60 -12.06 6.35
CA ARG A 213 -1.28 -12.83 7.40
C ARG A 213 -2.52 -13.54 6.86
N GLY A 214 -3.37 -12.83 6.12
CA GLY A 214 -4.57 -13.43 5.52
C GLY A 214 -4.27 -14.58 4.54
N LEU A 215 -3.27 -14.41 3.67
CA LEU A 215 -2.83 -15.46 2.74
C LEU A 215 -2.21 -16.67 3.46
N VAL A 216 -1.44 -16.43 4.53
CA VAL A 216 -0.82 -17.48 5.36
C VAL A 216 -1.88 -18.24 6.15
N ASP A 217 -2.67 -17.53 6.94
CA ASP A 217 -3.54 -18.12 7.95
C ASP A 217 -4.79 -18.74 7.32
N ARG A 218 -5.35 -18.12 6.28
CA ARG A 218 -6.61 -18.58 5.64
C ARG A 218 -6.38 -19.53 4.47
N HIS A 219 -5.24 -19.46 3.80
CA HIS A 219 -5.03 -20.15 2.52
C HIS A 219 -3.72 -20.93 2.40
N GLY A 220 -2.86 -20.90 3.44
CA GLY A 220 -1.63 -21.68 3.50
C GLY A 220 -0.50 -21.20 2.58
N TYR A 221 -0.62 -20.00 2.00
CA TYR A 221 0.44 -19.39 1.19
C TYR A 221 1.56 -18.90 2.09
N ARG A 222 2.81 -19.20 1.75
CA ARG A 222 3.98 -18.77 2.53
C ARG A 222 4.91 -17.93 1.66
N PRO A 223 5.50 -16.84 2.18
CA PRO A 223 6.59 -16.14 1.52
C PRO A 223 7.73 -17.11 1.19
N ARG A 224 8.23 -17.06 -0.05
CA ARG A 224 9.32 -17.92 -0.54
C ARG A 224 10.53 -17.14 -0.98
N THR A 225 10.31 -16.02 -1.66
CA THR A 225 11.38 -15.15 -2.15
C THR A 225 10.98 -13.69 -1.93
N ALA A 226 11.99 -12.84 -1.77
CA ALA A 226 11.86 -11.40 -1.75
C ALA A 226 12.88 -10.80 -2.72
N GLU A 227 12.43 -9.96 -3.64
CA GLU A 227 13.30 -9.13 -4.48
C GLU A 227 13.20 -7.69 -4.02
N TRP A 228 14.33 -7.02 -3.84
CA TRP A 228 14.35 -5.63 -3.37
C TRP A 228 14.33 -4.66 -4.54
N LEU A 229 13.41 -3.70 -4.50
CA LEU A 229 13.38 -2.55 -5.40
C LEU A 229 13.77 -1.30 -4.62
N THR A 230 14.71 -0.52 -5.16
CA THR A 230 15.07 0.79 -4.61
C THR A 230 13.91 1.75 -4.82
N VAL A 231 13.39 2.28 -3.71
CA VAL A 231 12.37 3.33 -3.65
C VAL A 231 13.01 4.70 -3.80
N LEU A 232 14.15 4.90 -3.16
CA LEU A 232 14.93 6.13 -3.19
C LEU A 232 16.38 5.81 -2.76
N ASP A 233 17.37 6.23 -3.53
CA ASP A 233 18.79 6.13 -3.18
C ASP A 233 19.17 7.16 -2.09
N ALA A 234 20.21 6.85 -1.30
CA ALA A 234 20.73 7.71 -0.22
C ALA A 234 21.48 8.96 -0.71
#